data_AF-A0A401FW53-F1
#
_entry.id   AF-A0A401FW53-F1
#
_cell.length_a   1.000
_cell.length_b   1.000
_cell.length_c   1.000
_cell.angle_alpha   90.00
_cell.angle_beta   90.00
_cell.angle_gamma   90.00
#
_symmetry.space_group_name_H-M   'P 1'
#
loop_
_entity.id
_entity.type
_entity.pdbx_description
1 polymer ?
#
loop_
_entity_poly.entity_id
_entity_poly.type
_entity_poly.pdbx_seq_one_letter_code
_entity_poly.pdbx_strand_id
1 'polypeptide(L)'
;MSFEKKYPNLCQFIGAWFPDADFEDLSDGQIVSRFCKAAGPEKVAEVIREGRRLLKQDRHFLNELGDLANIWMEDDAEAEAWLMDILHHLQDFSD
;
A
#
# COMPACT_ATOMS: atom_id res chain seq x y z
N MET A 1 3.80 -3.69 19.16
CA MET A 1 3.07 -2.53 18.63
C MET A 1 2.38 -3.01 17.36
N SER A 2 1.09 -2.76 17.14
CA SER A 2 0.38 -3.28 15.96
C SER A 2 0.78 -2.51 14.69
N PHE A 3 0.59 -3.14 13.52
CA PHE A 3 0.84 -2.54 12.22
C PHE A 3 0.14 -1.18 12.06
N GLU A 4 -1.17 -1.15 12.32
CA GLU A 4 -2.01 0.05 12.25
C GLU A 4 -1.48 1.22 13.10
N LYS A 5 -0.92 0.94 14.28
CA LYS A 5 -0.36 2.00 15.15
C LYS A 5 0.97 2.53 14.64
N LYS A 6 1.71 1.75 13.85
CA LYS A 6 3.05 2.10 13.36
C LYS A 6 3.03 2.68 11.95
N TYR A 7 2.07 2.27 11.13
CA TYR A 7 1.85 2.71 9.75
C TYR A 7 0.37 3.03 9.50
N PRO A 8 -0.20 4.03 10.20
CA PRO A 8 -1.62 4.32 10.11
C PRO A 8 -2.07 4.76 8.71
N ASN A 9 -1.21 5.47 7.97
CA ASN A 9 -1.56 5.94 6.63
C ASN A 9 -1.50 4.80 5.62
N LEU A 10 -0.46 3.97 5.69
CA LEU A 10 -0.31 2.78 4.85
C LEU A 10 -1.41 1.77 5.13
N CYS A 11 -1.73 1.51 6.40
CA CYS A 11 -2.83 0.62 6.81
C CYS A 11 -4.17 1.08 6.24
N GLN A 12 -4.50 2.36 6.42
CA GLN A 12 -5.73 2.92 5.88
C GLN A 12 -5.77 2.88 4.34
N PHE A 13 -4.65 3.16 3.68
CA PHE A 13 -4.57 3.13 2.22
C PHE A 13 -4.80 1.72 1.69
N ILE A 14 -4.10 0.72 2.22
CA ILE A 14 -4.24 -0.66 1.75
C ILE A 14 -5.64 -1.18 2.07
N GLY A 15 -6.05 -1.12 3.33
CA GLY A 15 -7.30 -1.69 3.80
C GLY A 15 -8.58 -1.00 3.34
N ALA A 16 -8.49 0.19 2.71
CA ALA A 16 -9.66 0.88 2.17
C ALA A 16 -9.74 0.87 0.64
N TRP A 17 -8.63 0.61 -0.06
CA TRP A 17 -8.58 0.77 -1.52
C TRP A 17 -8.32 -0.51 -2.30
N PHE A 18 -7.70 -1.53 -1.69
CA PHE A 18 -7.36 -2.78 -2.35
C PHE A 18 -8.33 -3.95 -2.13
N PRO A 19 -9.10 -4.06 -1.01
CA PRO A 19 -10.00 -5.19 -0.79
C PRO A 19 -11.02 -5.48 -1.89
N ASP A 20 -11.46 -4.43 -2.60
CA ASP A 20 -12.47 -4.50 -3.64
C ASP A 20 -11.89 -4.51 -5.07
N ALA A 21 -10.56 -4.61 -5.23
CA ALA A 21 -9.88 -4.57 -6.53
C ALA A 21 -10.44 -5.59 -7.53
N ASP A 22 -10.71 -6.81 -7.05
CA ASP A 22 -11.28 -7.91 -7.84
C ASP A 22 -12.75 -7.66 -8.26
N PHE A 23 -13.51 -6.87 -7.50
CA PHE A 23 -14.90 -6.54 -7.83
C PHE A 23 -15.01 -5.43 -8.87
N GLU A 24 -14.02 -4.54 -8.95
CA GLU A 24 -14.03 -3.40 -9.85
C GLU A 24 -13.19 -3.63 -11.14
N ASP A 25 -12.53 -4.78 -11.30
CA ASP A 25 -11.62 -5.10 -12.42
C ASP A 25 -10.55 -4.02 -12.62
N LEU A 26 -10.00 -3.52 -11.51
CA LEU A 26 -9.00 -2.46 -11.49
C LEU A 26 -7.61 -3.02 -11.27
N SER A 27 -6.64 -2.49 -12.03
CA SER A 27 -5.23 -2.74 -11.71
C SER A 27 -4.76 -1.90 -10.52
N ASP A 28 -3.69 -2.35 -9.86
CA ASP A 28 -3.05 -1.63 -8.76
C ASP A 28 -2.74 -0.17 -9.13
N GLY A 29 -2.19 0.07 -10.32
CA GLY A 29 -1.94 1.42 -10.81
C GLY A 29 -3.20 2.28 -10.97
N GLN A 30 -4.35 1.69 -11.33
CA GLN A 30 -5.63 2.41 -11.38
C GLN A 30 -6.16 2.74 -9.98
N ILE A 31 -6.03 1.81 -9.03
CA ILE A 31 -6.39 2.03 -7.62
C ILE A 31 -5.55 3.16 -7.05
N VAL A 32 -4.23 3.12 -7.26
CA VAL A 32 -3.29 4.17 -6.84
C VAL A 32 -3.65 5.51 -7.48
N SER A 33 -3.96 5.55 -8.78
CA SER A 33 -4.38 6.78 -9.46
C SER A 33 -5.66 7.38 -8.86
N ARG A 34 -6.66 6.54 -8.54
CA ARG A 34 -7.90 6.97 -7.88
C ARG A 34 -7.62 7.50 -6.48
N PHE A 35 -6.77 6.81 -5.72
CA PHE A 35 -6.33 7.25 -4.40
C PHE A 35 -5.64 8.61 -4.48
N CYS A 36 -4.65 8.80 -5.35
CA CYS A 36 -3.93 10.08 -5.49
C CYS A 36 -4.85 11.24 -5.90
N LYS A 37 -5.94 10.98 -6.63
CA LYS A 37 -6.96 11.99 -6.97
C LYS A 37 -7.87 12.34 -5.81
N ALA A 38 -8.19 11.36 -4.96
CA ALA A 38 -9.06 11.54 -3.80
C ALA A 38 -8.30 12.06 -2.57
N ALA A 39 -7.05 11.65 -2.41
CA ALA A 39 -6.15 12.03 -1.34
C ALA A 39 -5.37 13.28 -1.73
N GLY A 40 -5.10 14.15 -0.75
CA GLY A 40 -4.19 15.28 -0.95
C GLY A 40 -2.73 14.83 -1.04
N PRO A 41 -1.83 15.67 -1.60
CA PRO A 41 -0.42 15.33 -1.79
C PRO A 41 0.30 14.99 -0.47
N GLU A 42 -0.09 15.64 0.64
CA GLU A 42 0.45 15.33 1.97
C GLU A 42 0.16 13.88 2.39
N LYS A 43 -1.05 13.38 2.14
CA LYS A 43 -1.44 12.02 2.48
C LYS A 43 -0.69 11.00 1.62
N VAL A 44 -0.52 11.28 0.33
CA VAL A 44 0.27 10.46 -0.60
C VAL A 44 1.72 10.37 -0.12
N ALA A 45 2.34 11.50 0.24
CA ALA A 45 3.70 11.54 0.74
C ALA A 45 3.87 10.74 2.06
N GLU A 46 2.89 10.80 2.95
CA GLU A 46 2.86 10.02 4.19
C GLU A 46 2.80 8.51 3.94
N VAL A 47 1.94 8.05 3.02
CA VAL A 47 1.88 6.64 2.60
C VAL A 47 3.21 6.18 2.02
N ILE A 48 3.81 6.98 1.12
CA ILE A 48 5.12 6.66 0.54
C ILE A 48 6.20 6.55 1.63
N ARG A 49 6.20 7.48 2.59
CA ARG A 49 7.16 7.48 3.70
C ARG A 49 7.02 6.24 4.57
N GLU A 50 5.79 5.88 4.92
CA GLU A 50 5.49 4.70 5.73
C GLU A 50 5.85 3.40 5.00
N GLY A 51 5.48 3.25 3.72
CA GLY A 51 5.84 2.09 2.90
C GLY A 51 7.35 1.91 2.77
N ARG A 52 8.10 2.99 2.50
CA ARG A 52 9.57 2.96 2.47
C ARG A 52 10.19 2.57 3.80
N ARG A 53 9.58 2.98 4.92
CA ARG A 53 10.05 2.61 6.26
C ARG A 53 9.79 1.14 6.55
N LEU A 54 8.61 0.63 6.21
CA LEU A 54 8.25 -0.77 6.34
C LEU A 54 9.28 -1.68 5.64
N LEU A 55 9.55 -1.40 4.36
CA LEU A 55 10.54 -2.13 3.56
C LEU A 55 11.96 -2.14 4.16
N LYS A 56 12.37 -1.06 4.82
CA LYS A 56 13.73 -0.91 5.35
C LYS A 56 13.94 -1.45 6.76
N GLN A 57 12.94 -1.32 7.63
CA GLN A 57 13.14 -1.47 9.08
C GLN A 57 12.31 -2.59 9.69
N ASP A 58 11.23 -3.00 9.03
CA ASP A 58 10.12 -3.67 9.70
C ASP A 58 9.46 -4.74 8.83
N ARG A 59 10.26 -5.43 8.02
CA ARG A 59 9.82 -6.48 7.07
C ARG A 59 8.99 -7.59 7.71
N HIS A 60 9.07 -7.80 9.02
CA HIS A 60 8.22 -8.74 9.74
C HIS A 60 6.72 -8.41 9.70
N PHE A 61 6.33 -7.20 9.28
CA PHE A 61 4.94 -6.82 9.05
C PHE A 61 4.48 -6.99 7.58
N LEU A 62 5.30 -7.51 6.67
CA LEU A 62 4.90 -7.66 5.26
C LEU A 62 3.69 -8.57 5.07
N ASN A 63 3.56 -9.62 5.89
CA ASN A 63 2.39 -10.50 5.90
C ASN A 63 1.06 -9.77 6.17
N GLU A 64 1.08 -8.66 6.89
CA GLU A 64 -0.13 -7.87 7.17
C GLU A 64 -0.70 -7.20 5.91
N LEU A 65 0.11 -7.02 4.87
CA LEU A 65 -0.29 -6.34 3.64
C LEU A 65 -1.33 -7.16 2.87
N GLY A 66 -1.12 -8.48 2.75
CA GLY A 66 -2.04 -9.38 2.08
C GLY A 66 -3.40 -9.44 2.80
N ASP A 67 -3.37 -9.58 4.13
CA ASP A 67 -4.58 -9.58 4.96
C ASP A 67 -5.38 -8.28 4.82
N LEU A 68 -4.69 -7.13 4.80
CA LEU A 68 -5.34 -5.82 4.62
C LEU A 68 -5.87 -5.63 3.20
N ALA A 69 -5.13 -6.08 2.19
CA ALA A 69 -5.50 -5.93 0.79
C ALA A 69 -6.56 -6.94 0.35
N ASN A 70 -6.86 -7.96 1.18
CA ASN A 70 -7.64 -9.13 0.79
C ASN A 70 -7.05 -9.84 -0.45
N ILE A 71 -5.72 -9.90 -0.53
CA ILE A 71 -4.97 -10.54 -1.62
C ILE A 71 -4.13 -11.67 -1.04
N TRP A 72 -4.16 -12.83 -1.68
CA TRP A 72 -3.28 -13.94 -1.32
C TRP A 72 -1.85 -13.67 -1.80
N MET A 73 -0.89 -13.80 -0.88
CA MET A 73 0.55 -13.69 -1.16
C MET A 73 1.24 -14.96 -0.63
N GLU A 74 2.13 -15.53 -1.42
CA GLU A 74 2.84 -16.77 -1.11
C GLU A 74 3.90 -16.57 -0.03
N ASP A 75 4.63 -15.44 -0.10
CA ASP A 75 5.72 -15.13 0.82
C ASP A 75 5.98 -13.62 1.01
N ASP A 76 6.88 -13.31 1.96
CA ASP A 76 7.32 -11.94 2.25
C ASP A 76 7.96 -11.25 1.03
N ALA A 77 8.56 -12.00 0.08
CA ALA A 77 9.19 -11.43 -1.10
C ALA A 77 8.15 -10.96 -2.13
N GLU A 78 7.04 -11.70 -2.27
CA GLU A 78 5.89 -11.27 -3.07
C GLU A 78 5.25 -10.01 -2.46
N ALA A 79 5.01 -10.00 -1.15
CA ALA A 79 4.49 -8.83 -0.45
C ALA A 79 5.40 -7.59 -0.59
N GLU A 80 6.72 -7.80 -0.53
CA GLU A 80 7.70 -6.75 -0.77
C GLU A 80 7.69 -6.22 -2.20
N ALA A 81 7.68 -7.12 -3.20
CA ALA A 81 7.65 -6.75 -4.60
C ALA A 81 6.38 -5.96 -4.93
N TRP A 82 5.23 -6.41 -4.44
CA TRP A 82 3.95 -5.75 -4.59
C TRP A 82 3.94 -4.36 -3.95
N LEU A 83 4.44 -4.23 -2.71
CA LEU A 83 4.54 -2.92 -2.07
C LEU A 83 5.49 -1.98 -2.81
N MET A 84 6.60 -2.48 -3.35
CA MET A 84 7.51 -1.66 -4.17
C MET A 84 6.82 -1.13 -5.44
N ASP A 85 6.03 -1.96 -6.11
CA ASP A 85 5.28 -1.56 -7.31
C ASP A 85 4.25 -0.45 -7.00
N ILE A 86 3.47 -0.63 -5.93
CA ILE A 86 2.55 0.39 -5.44
C ILE A 86 3.28 1.71 -5.11
N LEU A 87 4.43 1.63 -4.44
CA LEU A 87 5.23 2.80 -4.10
C LEU A 87 5.81 3.51 -5.32
N HIS A 88 6.08 2.79 -6.42
CA HIS A 88 6.45 3.41 -7.70
C HIS A 88 5.26 4.14 -8.30
N HIS A 89 4.09 3.50 -8.40
CA HIS A 89 2.88 4.17 -8.88
C HIS A 89 2.54 5.44 -8.07
N LEU A 90 2.65 5.38 -6.74
CA LEU A 90 2.39 6.55 -5.89
C LEU A 90 3.36 7.70 -6.18
N GLN A 91 4.60 7.41 -6.55
CA GLN A 91 5.59 8.44 -6.94
C GLN A 91 5.27 9.01 -8.31
N ASP A 92 4.94 8.17 -9.28
CA ASP A 92 4.61 8.60 -10.65
C ASP A 92 3.40 9.55 -10.69
N PHE A 93 2.45 9.39 -9.75
CA PHE A 93 1.28 10.28 -9.62
C PHE A 93 1.49 11.45 -8.64
N SER A 94 2.63 11.53 -7.96
CA SER A 94 2.96 12.62 -7.02
C SER A 94 3.86 13.69 -7.65
N ASP A 95 4.42 13.45 -8.83
CA ASP A 95 5.18 14.41 -9.67
C ASP A 95 4.24 15.21 -10.60
#